data_AF-A0A5C4NU56-F1
#
_entry.id   AF-A0A5C4NU56-F1
#
_cell.length_a   1.000
_cell.length_b   1.000
_cell.length_c   1.000
_cell.angle_alpha   90.00
_cell.angle_beta   90.00
_cell.angle_gamma   90.00
#
_symmetry.space_group_name_H-M   'P 1'
#
loop_
_entity.id
_entity.type
_entity.pdbx_description
1 polymer ?
#
loop_
_entity_poly.entity_id
_entity_poly.type
_entity_poly.pdbx_seq_one_letter_code
_entity_poly.pdbx_strand_id
1 'polypeptide(L)'
;MNFYSMLYGGNASAGNLSGAKISFGEKSLYMNATNWGPKCSNHLCNNGFSFAGTALEGIATDVITISGFKHIDSSLPLYSIGEIVLNGSLVSPVPEPSTYGMLLAGIVVIGLQARRRRGAKFDMT
;
A
#
# COMPACT_ATOMS: atom_id res chain seq x y z
N MET A 1 0.29 1.53 3.02
CA MET A 1 -0.84 2.23 2.36
C MET A 1 -1.59 2.99 3.44
N ASN A 2 -2.20 4.15 3.15
CA ASN A 2 -3.02 4.88 4.12
C ASN A 2 -4.29 5.34 3.42
N PHE A 3 -5.41 5.35 4.13
CA PHE A 3 -6.65 5.94 3.64
C PHE A 3 -6.86 7.29 4.28
N TYR A 4 -7.17 8.28 3.44
CA TYR A 4 -7.45 9.65 3.85
C TYR A 4 -8.85 10.02 3.35
N SER A 5 -9.62 10.73 4.18
CA SER A 5 -10.86 11.39 3.73
C SER A 5 -10.57 12.47 2.66
N MET A 6 -11.59 13.13 2.12
CA MET A 6 -11.35 14.18 1.11
C MET A 6 -10.67 15.42 1.71
N LEU A 7 -9.90 16.14 0.89
CA LEU A 7 -9.22 17.38 1.26
C LEU A 7 -10.22 18.53 1.51
N TYR A 8 -10.02 19.28 2.59
CA TYR A 8 -10.83 20.41 2.99
C TYR A 8 -10.56 21.63 2.08
N GLY A 9 -11.24 21.67 0.94
CA GLY A 9 -11.29 22.80 0.01
C GLY A 9 -12.71 23.36 -0.11
N GLY A 10 -13.42 23.54 1.02
CA GLY A 10 -14.81 24.04 1.02
C GLY A 10 -15.90 22.97 0.85
N ASN A 11 -15.53 21.70 0.70
CA ASN A 11 -16.46 20.58 0.81
C ASN A 11 -16.44 20.05 2.25
N ALA A 12 -17.59 20.06 2.91
CA ALA A 12 -17.80 19.31 4.15
C ALA A 12 -17.79 17.80 3.84
N SER A 13 -16.62 17.25 3.53
CA SER A 13 -16.46 15.80 3.57
C SER A 13 -16.65 15.41 5.02
N ALA A 14 -17.53 14.45 5.24
CA ALA A 14 -18.02 14.19 6.57
C ALA A 14 -16.94 13.51 7.43
N GLY A 15 -16.10 14.34 8.02
CA GLY A 15 -15.36 14.03 9.22
C GLY A 15 -16.27 13.67 10.38
N ASN A 16 -15.68 13.12 11.45
CA ASN A 16 -16.32 12.60 12.66
C ASN A 16 -16.23 11.07 12.77
N LEU A 17 -15.22 10.42 12.18
CA LEU A 17 -14.98 8.99 12.39
C LEU A 17 -14.11 8.79 13.64
N SER A 18 -14.51 7.89 14.53
CA SER A 18 -13.69 7.41 15.66
C SER A 18 -12.93 6.13 15.31
N GLY A 19 -13.47 5.33 14.39
CA GLY A 19 -12.79 4.15 13.88
C GLY A 19 -13.59 3.39 12.82
N ALA A 20 -12.97 2.37 12.26
CA ALA A 20 -13.59 1.43 11.34
C ALA A 20 -12.87 0.08 11.40
N LYS A 21 -13.55 -0.99 10.99
CA LYS A 21 -12.91 -2.29 10.73
C LYS A 21 -12.39 -2.31 9.31
N ILE A 22 -11.10 -2.60 9.15
CA ILE A 22 -10.44 -2.73 7.86
C ILE A 22 -10.03 -4.18 7.66
N SER A 23 -10.34 -4.73 6.49
CA SER A 23 -10.15 -6.15 6.19
C SER A 23 -9.45 -6.31 4.84
N PHE A 24 -8.36 -7.10 4.83
CA PHE A 24 -7.63 -7.53 3.65
C PHE A 24 -7.81 -9.05 3.54
N GLY A 25 -8.70 -9.51 2.65
CA GLY A 25 -9.11 -10.91 2.59
C GLY A 25 -9.63 -11.41 3.96
N GLU A 26 -9.01 -12.45 4.51
CA GLU A 26 -9.39 -13.05 5.79
C GLU A 26 -8.87 -12.28 7.02
N LYS A 27 -7.94 -11.33 6.85
CA LYS A 27 -7.37 -10.57 7.97
C LYS A 27 -8.17 -9.31 8.18
N SER A 28 -8.69 -9.13 9.40
CA SER A 28 -9.46 -7.95 9.80
C SER A 28 -8.86 -7.30 11.05
N LEU A 29 -8.83 -5.98 11.08
CA LEU A 29 -8.40 -5.20 12.24
C LEU A 29 -9.35 -4.01 12.44
N TYR A 30 -9.80 -3.81 13.68
CA TYR A 30 -10.44 -2.55 14.04
C TYR A 30 -9.39 -1.48 14.27
N MET A 31 -9.53 -0.34 13.60
CA MET A 31 -8.56 0.74 13.62
C MET A 31 -9.23 2.04 14.04
N ASN A 32 -8.55 2.76 14.94
CA ASN A 32 -8.96 4.11 15.31
C ASN A 32 -8.60 5.06 14.17
N ALA A 33 -9.51 6.00 13.90
CA ALA A 33 -9.25 7.07 12.97
C ALA A 33 -8.35 8.13 13.62
N THR A 34 -7.39 8.65 12.85
CA THR A 34 -6.55 9.77 13.26
C THR A 34 -6.91 11.01 12.46
N ASN A 35 -6.79 12.18 13.09
CA ASN A 35 -6.96 13.45 12.38
C ASN A 35 -5.74 13.69 11.47
N TRP A 36 -5.96 14.19 10.27
CA TRP A 36 -4.90 14.58 9.33
C TRP A 36 -5.27 15.87 8.61
N GLY A 37 -4.30 16.65 8.14
CA GLY A 37 -4.59 17.88 7.40
C GLY A 37 -5.08 19.04 8.30
N PRO A 38 -5.95 19.93 7.79
CA PRO A 38 -6.40 21.12 8.51
C PRO A 38 -7.07 20.82 9.86
N LYS A 39 -7.03 21.81 10.78
CA LYS A 39 -7.65 21.68 12.10
C LYS A 39 -9.16 21.43 11.98
N CYS A 40 -9.66 20.51 12.81
CA CYS A 40 -11.09 20.25 12.92
C CYS A 40 -11.87 21.50 13.30
N SER A 41 -13.08 21.65 12.75
CA SER A 41 -14.04 22.68 13.14
C SER A 41 -15.45 22.11 13.12
N ASN A 42 -16.24 22.31 14.18
CA ASN A 42 -17.64 21.89 14.28
C ASN A 42 -17.89 20.43 13.82
N HIS A 43 -17.10 19.47 14.33
CA HIS A 43 -17.16 18.05 13.97
C HIS A 43 -16.77 17.70 12.52
N LEU A 44 -16.38 18.70 11.72
CA LEU A 44 -15.78 18.52 10.41
C LEU A 44 -14.27 18.31 10.58
N CYS A 45 -13.87 17.05 10.68
CA CYS A 45 -12.49 16.60 10.78
C CYS A 45 -12.05 15.84 9.53
N ASN A 46 -10.81 16.05 9.11
CA ASN A 46 -10.22 15.13 8.16
C ASN A 46 -9.70 13.90 8.92
N ASN A 47 -10.28 12.73 8.66
CA ASN A 47 -9.93 11.48 9.33
C ASN A 47 -9.23 10.52 8.37
N GLY A 48 -8.28 9.75 8.90
CA GLY A 48 -7.53 8.76 8.13
C GLY A 48 -7.20 7.53 8.95
N PHE A 49 -6.86 6.46 8.26
CA PHE A 49 -6.42 5.19 8.83
C PHE A 49 -5.00 4.90 8.37
N SER A 50 -4.08 4.77 9.33
CA SER A 50 -2.68 4.45 9.08
C SER A 50 -2.40 2.98 9.37
N PHE A 51 -1.96 2.23 8.37
CA PHE A 51 -1.59 0.81 8.57
C PHE A 51 -0.21 0.64 9.20
N ALA A 52 0.59 1.70 9.30
CA ALA A 52 1.94 1.61 9.88
C ALA A 52 1.90 1.06 11.31
N GLY A 53 2.72 0.04 11.59
CA GLY A 53 2.80 -0.67 12.86
C GLY A 53 1.63 -1.63 13.15
N THR A 54 0.75 -1.89 12.17
CA THR A 54 -0.41 -2.78 12.35
C THR A 54 -0.19 -4.13 11.69
N ALA A 55 -1.01 -5.13 12.07
CA ALA A 55 -1.01 -6.45 11.44
C ALA A 55 -1.40 -6.44 9.95
N LEU A 56 -1.89 -5.31 9.42
CA LEU A 56 -2.22 -5.11 8.02
C LEU A 56 -1.08 -4.42 7.25
N GLU A 57 -0.01 -3.99 7.91
CA GLU A 57 1.12 -3.36 7.23
C GLU A 57 1.84 -4.33 6.28
N GLY A 58 2.12 -3.88 5.05
CA GLY A 58 2.89 -4.65 4.07
C GLY A 58 2.17 -5.87 3.49
N ILE A 59 0.91 -6.11 3.85
CA ILE A 59 0.12 -7.21 3.29
C ILE A 59 -0.30 -6.86 1.86
N ALA A 60 0.09 -7.71 0.91
CA ALA A 60 -0.42 -7.65 -0.45
C ALA A 60 -1.89 -8.07 -0.46
N THR A 61 -2.75 -7.24 -1.04
CA THR A 61 -4.19 -7.50 -1.14
C THR A 61 -4.74 -6.94 -2.45
N ASP A 62 -5.66 -7.68 -3.06
CA ASP A 62 -6.49 -7.24 -4.19
C ASP A 62 -7.78 -6.57 -3.71
N VAL A 63 -8.34 -7.00 -2.58
CA VAL A 63 -9.59 -6.47 -2.04
C VAL A 63 -9.36 -5.82 -0.68
N ILE A 64 -9.92 -4.63 -0.50
CA ILE A 64 -9.94 -3.92 0.78
C ILE A 64 -11.38 -3.62 1.16
N THR A 65 -11.81 -4.16 2.29
CA THR A 65 -13.14 -3.92 2.84
C THR A 65 -13.03 -3.07 4.10
N ILE A 66 -13.72 -1.93 4.12
CA ILE A 66 -13.82 -1.03 5.25
C ILE A 66 -15.27 -0.99 5.70
N SER A 67 -15.55 -1.44 6.92
CA SER A 67 -16.91 -1.55 7.45
C SER A 67 -16.98 -1.22 8.93
N GLY A 68 -18.20 -1.15 9.48
CA GLY A 68 -18.40 -0.91 10.91
C GLY A 68 -17.85 0.45 11.34
N PHE A 69 -18.06 1.47 10.51
CA PHE A 69 -17.69 2.84 10.81
C PHE A 69 -18.33 3.29 12.12
N LYS A 70 -17.52 3.86 13.01
CA LYS A 70 -17.99 4.49 14.24
C LYS A 70 -17.77 5.98 14.18
N HIS A 71 -18.70 6.72 14.76
CA HIS A 71 -18.62 8.17 14.88
C HIS A 71 -17.97 8.59 16.21
N ILE A 72 -17.33 9.77 16.26
CA ILE A 72 -16.86 10.34 17.54
C ILE A 72 -18.06 10.90 18.30
N ASP A 73 -18.95 11.60 17.59
CA ASP A 73 -20.22 12.11 18.13
C ASP A 73 -21.41 11.49 17.40
N SER A 74 -22.27 10.79 18.14
CA SER A 74 -23.47 10.13 17.60
C SER A 74 -24.69 11.06 17.50
N SER A 75 -24.59 12.29 18.03
CA SER A 75 -25.69 13.27 18.00
C SER A 75 -25.88 13.95 16.64
N LEU A 76 -24.87 13.86 15.76
CA LEU A 76 -24.87 14.43 14.40
C LEU A 76 -24.32 13.43 13.37
N PRO A 77 -25.05 12.34 13.05
CA PRO A 77 -24.63 11.41 12.00
C PRO A 77 -24.91 12.04 10.62
N LEU A 78 -23.99 12.89 10.15
CA LEU A 78 -24.11 13.58 8.86
C LEU A 78 -24.19 12.61 7.66
N TYR A 79 -23.79 11.34 7.85
CA TYR A 79 -23.83 10.26 6.87
C TYR A 79 -23.70 8.91 7.59
N SER A 80 -24.26 7.85 6.99
CA SER A 80 -24.10 6.47 7.47
C SER A 80 -23.71 5.58 6.29
N ILE A 81 -22.45 5.15 6.27
CA ILE A 81 -21.94 4.17 5.29
C ILE A 81 -21.82 2.85 6.03
N GLY A 82 -22.44 1.79 5.50
CA GLY A 82 -22.31 0.44 6.06
C GLY A 82 -20.96 -0.18 5.74
N GLU A 83 -20.55 -0.11 4.48
CA GLU A 83 -19.33 -0.74 3.97
C GLU A 83 -18.82 -0.03 2.70
N ILE A 84 -17.51 0.01 2.55
CA ILE A 84 -16.79 0.40 1.34
C ILE A 84 -15.91 -0.79 0.93
N VAL A 85 -16.07 -1.27 -0.30
CA VAL A 85 -15.22 -2.33 -0.87
C VAL A 85 -14.44 -1.76 -2.04
N LEU A 86 -13.12 -1.85 -1.96
CA LEU A 86 -12.18 -1.46 -3.00
C LEU A 86 -11.64 -2.73 -3.65
N ASN A 87 -12.02 -2.94 -4.91
CA ASN A 87 -11.52 -4.06 -5.71
C ASN A 87 -10.40 -3.57 -6.61
N GLY A 88 -9.21 -4.12 -6.40
CA GLY A 88 -8.04 -3.97 -7.24
C GLY A 88 -7.64 -5.29 -7.88
N SER A 89 -6.45 -5.30 -8.48
CA SER A 89 -5.82 -6.50 -9.02
C SER A 89 -4.39 -6.55 -8.50
N LEU A 90 -3.97 -7.73 -8.04
CA LEU A 90 -2.57 -7.97 -7.68
C LEU A 90 -1.75 -7.97 -8.97
N VAL A 91 -1.02 -6.89 -9.22
CA VAL A 91 -0.05 -6.87 -10.30
C VAL A 91 1.20 -7.63 -9.86
N SER A 92 1.56 -8.68 -10.60
CA SER A 92 2.86 -9.32 -10.42
C SER A 92 3.94 -8.35 -10.88
N PRO A 93 5.04 -8.15 -10.13
CA PRO A 93 6.18 -7.38 -10.62
C PRO A 93 6.66 -8.02 -11.93
N VAL A 94 6.49 -7.32 -13.05
CA VAL A 94 7.08 -7.72 -14.32
C VAL A 94 8.55 -7.33 -14.25
N PRO A 95 9.51 -8.28 -14.35
CA PRO A 95 10.91 -7.92 -14.32
C PRO A 95 11.20 -6.92 -15.43
N GLU A 96 11.79 -5.78 -15.07
CA GLU A 96 12.09 -4.74 -16.04
C GLU A 96 12.99 -5.30 -17.16
N PRO A 97 12.87 -4.82 -18.41
CA PRO A 97 13.73 -5.27 -19.52
C PRO A 97 15.22 -5.15 -19.19
N SER A 98 15.60 -4.15 -18.38
CA SER A 98 16.94 -3.92 -17.85
C SER A 98 17.43 -5.07 -16.97
N THR A 99 16.56 -5.75 -16.21
CA THR A 99 16.92 -6.88 -15.34
C THR A 99 17.43 -8.07 -16.15
N TYR A 100 16.76 -8.38 -17.26
CA TYR A 100 17.24 -9.39 -18.20
C TYR A 100 18.52 -8.95 -18.89
N GLY A 101 18.62 -7.66 -19.24
CA GLY A 101 19.86 -7.07 -19.78
C GLY A 101 21.06 -7.23 -18.85
N MET A 102 20.88 -6.95 -17.55
CA MET A 102 21.93 -7.09 -16.53
C MET A 102 22.31 -8.55 -16.26
N LEU A 103 21.33 -9.45 -16.27
CA LEU A 103 21.59 -10.90 -16.19
C LEU A 103 22.43 -11.36 -17.37
N LEU A 104 22.04 -11.01 -18.60
CA LEU A 104 22.77 -11.36 -19.81
C LEU A 104 24.17 -10.75 -19.83
N ALA A 105 24.32 -9.49 -19.43
CA ALA A 105 25.61 -8.84 -19.29
C ALA A 105 26.51 -9.60 -18.31
N GLY A 106 25.98 -10.02 -17.15
CA GLY A 106 26.71 -10.84 -16.18
C GLY A 106 27.17 -12.17 -16.77
N ILE A 107 26.31 -12.87 -17.51
CA ILE A 107 26.65 -14.14 -18.18
C ILE A 107 27.76 -13.93 -19.22
N VAL A 108 27.67 -12.88 -20.03
CA VAL A 108 28.68 -12.56 -21.05
C VAL A 108 30.05 -12.31 -20.41
N VAL A 109 30.11 -11.53 -19.33
CA VAL A 109 31.36 -11.23 -18.61
C VAL A 109 32.00 -12.51 -18.07
N ILE A 110 31.20 -13.40 -17.46
CA ILE A 110 31.68 -14.69 -16.93
C ILE A 110 32.20 -15.58 -18.07
N GLY A 111 31.47 -15.67 -19.19
CA GLY A 111 31.87 -16.45 -20.36
C GLY A 111 33.18 -15.98 -20.97
N LEU A 112 33.38 -14.65 -21.10
CA LEU A 112 34.62 -14.07 -21.61
C LEU A 112 35.80 -14.35 -20.68
N GLN A 113 35.62 -14.22 -19.36
CA GLN A 113 36.66 -14.52 -18.38
C GLN A 113 37.06 -16.00 -18.38
N ALA A 114 36.09 -16.91 -18.52
CA ALA A 114 36.35 -18.36 -18.63
C ALA A 114 37.15 -18.71 -19.90
N ARG A 115 36.86 -18.05 -21.04
CA ARG A 115 37.59 -18.23 -22.30
C ARG A 115 39.05 -17.77 -22.19
N ARG A 116 39.30 -16.62 -21.56
CA ARG A 116 40.67 -16.09 -21.35
C ARG A 116 41.54 -17.02 -20.50
N ARG A 117 40.97 -17.70 -19.50
CA ARG A 117 41.70 -18.65 -18.65
C ARG A 117 42.05 -19.97 -19.34
N ARG A 118 41.31 -20.38 -20.38
CA ARG A 118 41.57 -21.61 -21.13
C ARG A 118 42.63 -21.43 -22.23
N GLY A 119 42.75 -20.22 -22.80
CA GLY A 119 43.75 -19.93 -23.84
C GLY A 119 45.20 -19.84 -23.35
N ALA A 120 45.44 -19.82 -22.03
CA ALA A 120 46.78 -19.74 -21.44
C ALA A 120 47.46 -21.12 -21.22
N LYS A 121 46.83 -22.22 -21.66
CA LYS A 121 47.42 -23.57 -21.67
C LYS A 121 47.56 -24.08 -23.10
N PHE A 122 48.42 -23.46 -23.88
CA PHE A 122 49.07 -24.11 -25.02
C PHE A 122 50.57 -23.94 -24.79
N ASP A 123 51.12 -24.85 -24.00
CA ASP A 123 52.54 -24.97 -23.75
C ASP A 123 53.15 -25.78 -24.90
N MET A 124 54.15 -25.21 -25.55
CA MET A 124 54.94 -25.83 -26.61
C MET A 124 55.96 -26.78 -25.96
N THR A 125 55.71 -28.09 -26.03
CA THR A 125 56.76 -29.14 -25.95
C THR A 125 57.32 -29.44 -27.33
#